data_AF-A0A660TFB1-F1
#
_entry.id   AF-A0A660TFB1-F1
#
_cell.length_a   1.000
_cell.length_b   1.000
_cell.length_c   1.000
_cell.angle_alpha   90.00
_cell.angle_beta   90.00
_cell.angle_gamma   90.00
#
_symmetry.space_group_name_H-M   'P 1'
#
loop_
_entity.id
_entity.type
_entity.pdbx_description
1 polymer ?
#
loop_
_entity_poly.entity_id
_entity_poly.type
_entity_poly.pdbx_seq_one_letter_code
_entity_poly.pdbx_strand_id
1 'polypeptide(L)'
;MGASVVLYRGIEKTIKNMESSMENKKDTIADLFVKSGFMLPEDLVEDLYQYYLDTGWGSDTNDISEPDQLRELGYHLVDVIDLFDMDYDEKKDPLVLEEWITIKNMFSTYADDIEDDLLTYVMQFAIAKGAFR
;
A
#
# COMPACT_ATOMS: atom_id res chain seq x y z
N MET A 1 2.54 3.35 18.62
CA MET A 1 2.27 2.14 17.80
C MET A 1 2.05 2.68 16.41
N GLY A 2 2.93 2.36 15.46
CA GLY A 2 2.87 2.91 14.09
C GLY A 2 1.63 2.44 13.33
N ALA A 3 1.25 3.15 12.26
CA ALA A 3 0.06 2.84 11.48
C ALA A 3 0.17 1.44 10.85
N SER A 4 1.37 1.08 10.38
CA SER A 4 1.73 -0.25 9.85
C SER A 4 1.47 -1.40 10.83
N VAL A 5 1.76 -1.23 12.13
CA VAL A 5 1.50 -2.26 13.15
C VAL A 5 -0.01 -2.47 13.37
N VAL A 6 -0.79 -1.39 13.30
CA VAL A 6 -2.26 -1.46 13.42
C VAL A 6 -2.85 -2.16 12.19
N LEU A 7 -2.40 -1.76 11.00
CA LEU A 7 -2.78 -2.38 9.72
C LEU A 7 -2.47 -3.87 9.72
N TYR A 8 -1.24 -4.26 10.03
CA TYR A 8 -0.81 -5.66 10.10
C TYR A 8 -1.72 -6.52 10.99
N ARG A 9 -2.03 -6.03 12.20
CA ARG A 9 -2.91 -6.75 13.14
C ARG A 9 -4.35 -6.81 12.63
N GLY A 10 -4.82 -5.75 11.98
CA GLY A 10 -6.13 -5.69 11.36
C GLY A 10 -6.27 -6.73 10.26
N ILE A 11 -5.31 -6.79 9.34
CA ILE A 11 -5.22 -7.78 8.26
C ILE A 11 -5.28 -9.20 8.83
N GLU A 12 -4.40 -9.52 9.79
CA GLU A 12 -4.36 -10.86 10.39
C GLU A 12 -5.69 -11.27 11.03
N LYS A 13 -6.38 -10.32 11.67
CA LYS A 13 -7.70 -10.56 12.25
C LYS A 13 -8.76 -10.79 11.17
N THR A 14 -8.77 -9.98 10.12
CA THR A 14 -9.71 -10.08 8.99
C THR A 14 -9.55 -11.41 8.25
N ILE A 15 -8.30 -11.83 8.02
CA ILE A 15 -8.00 -13.07 7.30
C ILE A 15 -8.41 -14.29 8.12
N LYS A 16 -8.19 -14.29 9.43
CA LYS A 16 -8.59 -15.40 10.34
C LYS A 16 -10.10 -15.53 10.54
N ASN A 17 -10.89 -14.51 10.18
CA ASN A 17 -12.34 -14.58 10.30
C ASN A 17 -12.94 -15.53 9.24
N MET A 18 -13.26 -16.77 9.64
CA MET A 18 -13.78 -17.80 8.73
C MET A 18 -15.21 -17.54 8.24
N GLU A 19 -15.96 -16.67 8.91
CA GLU A 19 -17.37 -16.41 8.59
C GLU A 19 -17.55 -15.31 7.51
N SER A 20 -16.50 -14.55 7.23
CA SER A 20 -16.54 -13.46 6.24
C SER A 20 -16.25 -13.97 4.83
N SER A 21 -17.02 -13.51 3.85
CA SER A 21 -16.74 -13.71 2.43
C SER A 21 -15.41 -13.06 2.03
N MET A 22 -14.85 -13.48 0.89
CA MET A 22 -13.62 -12.88 0.36
C MET A 22 -13.81 -11.39 0.06
N GLU A 23 -14.97 -11.03 -0.50
CA GLU A 23 -15.33 -9.63 -0.78
C GLU A 23 -15.31 -8.78 0.50
N ASN A 24 -15.98 -9.23 1.56
CA ASN A 24 -15.99 -8.51 2.83
C ASN A 24 -14.58 -8.38 3.44
N LYS A 25 -13.69 -9.36 3.21
CA LYS A 25 -12.30 -9.29 3.66
C LYS A 25 -11.52 -8.24 2.88
N LYS A 26 -11.70 -8.16 1.56
CA LYS A 26 -11.10 -7.13 0.70
C LYS A 26 -11.56 -5.74 1.13
N ASP A 27 -12.86 -5.55 1.32
CA ASP A 27 -13.42 -4.27 1.78
C ASP A 27 -12.87 -3.87 3.15
N THR A 28 -12.78 -4.82 4.09
CA THR A 28 -12.24 -4.55 5.42
C THR A 28 -10.76 -4.17 5.38
N ILE A 29 -9.97 -4.81 4.51
CA ILE A 29 -8.54 -4.46 4.34
C ILE A 29 -8.39 -3.11 3.67
N ALA A 30 -9.21 -2.79 2.66
CA ALA A 30 -9.27 -1.47 2.03
C ALA A 30 -9.50 -0.37 3.08
N ASP A 31 -10.55 -0.53 3.89
CA ASP A 31 -10.88 0.36 5.00
C ASP A 31 -9.73 0.56 5.98
N LEU A 32 -9.01 -0.52 6.30
CA LEU A 32 -7.87 -0.48 7.21
C LEU A 32 -6.68 0.25 6.58
N PHE A 33 -6.44 0.05 5.29
CA PHE A 33 -5.36 0.70 4.56
C PHE A 33 -5.61 2.21 4.43
N VAL A 34 -6.81 2.62 4.02
CA VAL A 34 -7.22 4.03 3.94
C VAL A 34 -7.05 4.73 5.30
N LYS A 35 -7.51 4.10 6.38
CA LYS A 35 -7.35 4.64 7.74
C LYS A 35 -5.89 4.72 8.20
N SER A 36 -5.02 3.89 7.65
CA SER A 36 -3.60 3.87 7.99
C SER A 36 -2.83 4.94 7.22
N GLY A 37 -3.26 5.30 6.01
CA GLY A 37 -2.71 6.38 5.20
C GLY A 37 -3.25 7.77 5.55
N PHE A 38 -3.64 8.03 6.81
CA PHE A 38 -4.37 9.24 7.21
C PHE A 38 -3.64 10.58 6.97
N MET A 39 -2.33 10.55 6.72
CA MET A 39 -1.53 11.74 6.38
C MET A 39 -1.58 12.09 4.89
N LEU A 40 -2.21 11.24 4.07
CA LEU A 40 -2.35 11.41 2.64
C LEU A 40 -3.79 11.77 2.27
N PRO A 41 -4.00 12.39 1.10
CA PRO A 41 -5.34 12.53 0.53
C PRO A 41 -6.02 11.16 0.40
N GLU A 42 -7.26 11.05 0.86
CA GLU A 42 -8.03 9.80 0.86
C GLU A 42 -8.09 9.17 -0.53
N ASP A 43 -8.40 9.99 -1.55
CA ASP A 43 -8.44 9.60 -2.97
C ASP A 43 -7.13 8.96 -3.44
N LEU A 44 -5.97 9.46 -3.00
CA LEU A 44 -4.66 8.88 -3.35
C LEU A 44 -4.47 7.50 -2.72
N VAL A 45 -4.93 7.30 -1.48
CA VAL A 45 -4.79 6.02 -0.78
C VAL A 45 -5.74 4.98 -1.38
N GLU A 46 -6.94 5.39 -1.78
CA GLU A 46 -7.88 4.56 -2.51
C GLU A 46 -7.32 4.15 -3.89
N ASP A 47 -6.79 5.11 -4.65
CA ASP A 47 -6.15 4.87 -5.96
C ASP A 47 -4.99 3.86 -5.85
N LEU A 48 -4.15 3.99 -4.82
CA LEU A 48 -3.04 3.07 -4.55
C LEU A 48 -3.54 1.67 -4.23
N TYR A 49 -4.56 1.55 -3.37
CA TYR A 49 -5.13 0.25 -3.04
C TYR A 49 -5.72 -0.44 -4.27
N GLN A 50 -6.47 0.31 -5.08
CA GLN A 50 -7.05 -0.19 -6.31
C GLN A 50 -5.97 -0.65 -7.30
N TYR A 51 -4.88 0.10 -7.44
CA TYR A 51 -3.74 -0.31 -8.26
C TYR A 51 -3.18 -1.68 -7.85
N TYR A 52 -3.00 -1.94 -6.56
CA TYR A 52 -2.49 -3.23 -6.09
C TYR A 52 -3.48 -4.39 -6.29
N LEU A 53 -4.78 -4.11 -6.18
CA LEU A 53 -5.80 -5.10 -6.53
C LEU A 53 -5.79 -5.41 -8.03
N ASP A 54 -5.75 -4.39 -8.88
CA ASP A 54 -5.84 -4.54 -10.35
C ASP A 54 -4.60 -5.23 -10.94
N THR A 55 -3.45 -5.01 -10.32
CA THR A 55 -2.19 -5.68 -10.70
C THR A 55 -2.12 -7.12 -10.21
N GLY A 56 -3.03 -7.57 -9.35
CA GLY A 56 -3.03 -8.92 -8.80
C GLY A 56 -1.82 -9.19 -7.90
N TRP A 57 -1.37 -8.18 -7.15
CA TRP A 57 -0.14 -8.30 -6.36
C TRP A 57 -0.20 -9.52 -5.42
N GLY A 58 0.85 -10.35 -5.46
CA GLY A 58 0.90 -11.61 -4.69
C GLY A 58 0.07 -12.75 -5.28
N SER A 59 -0.34 -12.65 -6.55
CA SER A 59 -1.10 -13.70 -7.23
C SER A 59 -0.58 -13.94 -8.65
N ASP A 60 -0.46 -15.22 -9.02
CA ASP A 60 -0.12 -15.65 -10.39
C ASP A 60 -1.24 -15.33 -11.39
N THR A 61 -2.43 -15.02 -10.89
CA THR A 61 -3.61 -14.57 -11.63
C THR A 61 -4.00 -13.17 -11.15
N ASN A 62 -4.50 -12.28 -12.01
CA ASN A 62 -5.02 -10.96 -11.60
C ASN A 62 -6.35 -11.05 -10.81
N ASP A 63 -6.50 -12.09 -9.99
CA ASP A 63 -7.63 -12.38 -9.15
C ASP A 63 -7.14 -12.93 -7.81
N ILE A 64 -7.41 -12.17 -6.75
CA ILE A 64 -7.17 -12.58 -5.36
C ILE A 64 -8.39 -13.35 -4.90
N SER A 65 -8.30 -14.67 -4.98
CA SER A 65 -9.40 -15.59 -4.63
C SER A 65 -9.11 -16.40 -3.37
N GLU A 66 -7.84 -16.46 -2.94
CA GLU A 66 -7.41 -17.21 -1.77
C GLU A 66 -7.02 -16.30 -0.60
N PRO A 67 -7.28 -16.72 0.67
CA PRO A 67 -6.91 -15.94 1.85
C PRO A 67 -5.41 -15.66 1.98
N ASP A 68 -4.57 -16.55 1.44
CA ASP A 68 -3.12 -16.42 1.53
C ASP A 68 -2.59 -15.34 0.56
N GLN A 69 -3.13 -15.27 -0.67
CA GLN A 69 -2.86 -14.18 -1.61
C GLN A 69 -3.28 -12.82 -1.03
N LEU A 70 -4.46 -12.76 -0.41
CA LEU A 70 -4.92 -11.54 0.27
C LEU A 70 -4.03 -11.18 1.47
N ARG A 71 -3.42 -12.17 2.14
CA ARG A 71 -2.44 -11.92 3.20
C ARG A 71 -1.17 -11.31 2.66
N GLU A 72 -0.66 -11.85 1.56
CA GLU A 72 0.54 -11.34 0.90
C GLU A 72 0.33 -9.89 0.47
N LEU A 73 -0.78 -9.60 -0.24
CA LEU A 73 -1.17 -8.23 -0.55
C LEU A 73 -1.23 -7.37 0.72
N GLY A 74 -1.89 -7.84 1.77
CA GLY A 74 -1.98 -7.10 3.03
C GLY A 74 -0.61 -6.75 3.62
N TYR A 75 0.35 -7.68 3.59
CA TYR A 75 1.71 -7.42 4.07
C TYR A 75 2.46 -6.42 3.20
N HIS A 76 2.26 -6.48 1.89
CA HIS A 76 2.81 -5.48 1.00
C HIS A 76 2.25 -4.08 1.27
N LEU A 77 0.94 -3.97 1.50
CA LEU A 77 0.32 -2.71 1.88
C LEU A 77 0.87 -2.16 3.20
N VAL A 78 1.32 -3.03 4.12
CA VAL A 78 2.03 -2.61 5.33
C VAL A 78 3.37 -1.96 4.98
N ASP A 79 4.15 -2.57 4.08
CA ASP A 79 5.42 -2.01 3.60
C ASP A 79 5.21 -0.66 2.86
N VAL A 80 4.09 -0.53 2.13
CA VAL A 80 3.67 0.73 1.49
C VAL A 80 3.29 1.80 2.53
N ILE A 81 2.59 1.44 3.61
CA ILE A 81 2.32 2.39 4.70
C ILE A 81 3.62 2.82 5.40
N ASP A 82 4.58 1.91 5.60
CA ASP A 82 5.88 2.27 6.19
C ASP A 82 6.61 3.32 5.34
N LEU A 83 6.45 3.31 4.01
CA LEU A 83 6.93 4.39 3.13
C LEU A 83 6.30 5.74 3.49
N PHE A 84 5.00 5.77 3.75
CA PHE A 84 4.27 6.99 4.04
C PHE A 84 4.42 7.48 5.48
N ASP A 85 4.75 6.57 6.40
CA ASP A 85 5.19 6.88 7.77
C ASP A 85 6.67 7.31 7.83
N MET A 86 7.35 7.44 6.68
CA MET A 86 8.78 7.75 6.55
C MET A 86 9.72 6.76 7.26
N ASP A 87 9.29 5.52 7.44
CA ASP A 87 10.02 4.40 8.08
C ASP A 87 10.34 3.28 7.08
N TYR A 88 10.51 3.63 5.79
CA TYR A 88 10.76 2.66 4.72
C TYR A 88 12.06 1.86 4.93
N ASP A 89 11.97 0.53 4.98
CA ASP A 89 13.14 -0.35 5.12
C ASP A 89 13.82 -0.59 3.76
N GLU A 90 14.74 0.31 3.42
CA GLU A 90 15.53 0.24 2.19
C GLU A 90 16.29 -1.08 1.99
N LYS A 91 16.63 -1.79 3.07
CA LYS A 91 17.45 -3.00 2.99
C LYS A 91 16.65 -4.21 2.52
N LYS A 92 15.34 -4.22 2.78
CA LYS A 92 14.44 -5.25 2.29
C LYS A 92 14.01 -5.00 0.86
N ASP A 93 13.97 -3.72 0.46
CA ASP A 93 13.55 -3.25 -0.85
C ASP A 93 12.22 -3.89 -1.33
N PRO A 94 11.13 -3.72 -0.56
CA PRO A 94 9.87 -4.41 -0.83
C PRO A 94 9.19 -3.96 -2.14
N LEU A 95 9.47 -2.75 -2.62
CA LEU A 95 8.83 -2.18 -3.82
C LEU A 95 9.68 -2.38 -5.09
N VAL A 96 9.07 -2.95 -6.13
CA VAL A 96 9.66 -3.09 -7.46
C VAL A 96 9.59 -1.80 -8.27
N LEU A 97 10.37 -1.71 -9.36
CA LEU A 97 10.49 -0.49 -10.16
C LEU A 97 9.15 0.02 -10.71
N GLU A 98 8.26 -0.88 -11.15
CA GLU A 98 6.94 -0.50 -11.68
C GLU A 98 6.09 0.19 -10.63
N GLU A 99 6.16 -0.26 -9.38
CA GLU A 99 5.46 0.33 -8.26
C GLU A 99 6.01 1.72 -7.94
N TRP A 100 7.33 1.89 -7.95
CA TRP A 100 7.95 3.21 -7.79
C TRP A 100 7.53 4.20 -8.88
N ILE A 101 7.39 3.74 -10.12
CA ILE A 101 6.89 4.58 -11.23
C ILE A 101 5.45 5.00 -10.97
N THR A 102 4.60 4.07 -10.54
CA THR A 102 3.20 4.33 -10.21
C THR A 102 3.07 5.29 -9.03
N ILE A 103 3.73 5.01 -7.91
CA ILE A 103 3.74 5.86 -6.71
C ILE A 103 4.19 7.27 -7.07
N LYS A 104 5.29 7.42 -7.82
CA LYS A 104 5.76 8.73 -8.29
C LYS A 104 4.71 9.46 -9.12
N ASN A 105 4.04 8.78 -10.05
CA ASN A 105 3.00 9.40 -10.89
C ASN A 105 1.78 9.85 -10.06
N MET A 106 1.35 9.03 -9.11
CA MET A 106 0.25 9.37 -8.19
C MET A 106 0.63 10.54 -7.29
N PHE A 107 1.77 10.46 -6.58
CA PHE A 107 2.25 11.55 -5.73
C PHE A 107 2.44 12.87 -6.49
N SER A 108 2.88 12.81 -7.76
CA SER A 108 2.99 14.02 -8.60
C SER A 108 1.62 14.63 -8.92
N THR A 109 0.58 13.82 -9.02
CA THR A 109 -0.80 14.27 -9.27
C THR A 109 -1.38 14.99 -8.05
N TYR A 110 -1.06 14.51 -6.86
CA TYR A 110 -1.56 15.03 -5.58
C TYR A 110 -0.54 15.91 -4.85
N ALA A 111 0.49 16.41 -5.54
CA ALA A 111 1.63 17.07 -4.91
C ALA A 111 1.24 18.30 -4.06
N ASP A 112 0.22 19.06 -4.49
CA ASP A 112 -0.25 20.26 -3.78
C ASP A 112 -0.99 19.93 -2.46
N ASP A 113 -1.45 18.68 -2.30
CA ASP A 113 -2.25 18.21 -1.16
C ASP A 113 -1.45 17.31 -0.19
N ILE A 114 -0.17 17.08 -0.48
CA ILE A 114 0.74 16.25 0.33
C ILE A 114 1.72 17.17 1.06
N GLU A 115 2.06 16.83 2.30
CA GLU A 115 3.08 17.56 3.06
C GLU A 115 4.44 17.51 2.35
N ASP A 116 5.09 18.67 2.19
CA ASP A 116 6.35 18.83 1.45
C ASP A 116 7.45 17.84 1.88
N ASP A 117 7.57 17.57 3.18
CA ASP A 117 8.57 16.65 3.73
C ASP A 117 8.32 15.20 3.27
N LEU A 118 7.06 14.77 3.30
CA LEU A 118 6.65 13.45 2.84
C LEU A 118 6.80 13.32 1.32
N LEU A 119 6.34 14.32 0.57
CA LEU A 119 6.50 14.36 -0.89
C LEU A 119 7.97 14.27 -1.27
N THR A 120 8.82 15.06 -0.61
CA THR A 120 10.27 15.06 -0.84
C THR A 120 10.88 13.69 -0.54
N TYR A 121 10.51 13.09 0.59
CA TYR A 121 10.98 11.77 1.00
C TYR A 121 10.65 10.69 -0.04
N VAL A 122 9.38 10.58 -0.43
CA VAL A 122 8.92 9.59 -1.42
C VAL A 122 9.59 9.83 -2.78
N MET A 123 9.71 11.08 -3.21
CA MET A 123 10.32 11.42 -4.50
C MET A 123 11.83 11.12 -4.53
N GLN A 124 12.55 11.32 -3.43
CA GLN A 124 13.96 10.93 -3.32
C GLN A 124 14.14 9.42 -3.52
N PHE A 125 13.27 8.60 -2.91
CA PHE A 125 13.28 7.16 -3.15
C PHE A 125 12.97 6.79 -4.58
N ALA A 126 11.92 7.37 -5.16
CA ALA A 126 11.56 7.14 -6.55
C ALA A 126 12.72 7.48 -7.52
N ILE A 127 13.47 8.57 -7.26
CA ILE A 127 14.67 8.92 -8.03
C ILE A 127 15.76 7.84 -7.84
N ALA A 128 16.07 7.48 -6.59
CA ALA A 128 17.12 6.52 -6.26
C ALA A 128 16.85 5.13 -6.89
N LYS A 129 15.58 4.75 -6.98
CA LYS A 129 15.12 3.49 -7.57
C LYS A 129 15.00 3.54 -9.10
N GLY A 130 15.11 4.72 -9.71
CA GLY A 130 15.13 4.89 -11.16
C GLY A 130 13.77 5.12 -11.82
N ALA A 131 12.76 5.56 -11.07
CA ALA A 131 11.40 5.79 -11.57
C ALA A 131 11.21 7.04 -12.46
N PHE A 132 12.30 7.80 -12.69
CA PHE A 132 12.35 9.02 -13.52
C PHE A 132 13.03 8.81 -14.87
N ARG A 133 13.23 7.56 -15.27
CA ARG A 133 13.84 7.20 -16.56
C ARG A 133 12.84 7.30 -17.70
#